data_AF-A0A522CQ08-F1
#
_entry.id   AF-A0A522CQ08-F1
#
_cell.length_a   1.000
_cell.length_b   1.000
_cell.length_c   1.000
_cell.angle_alpha   90.00
_cell.angle_beta   90.00
_cell.angle_gamma   90.00
#
_symmetry.space_group_name_H-M   'P 1'
#
loop_
_entity.id
_entity.type
_entity.pdbx_description
1 polymer ?
#
loop_
_entity_poly.entity_id
_entity_poly.type
_entity_poly.pdbx_seq_one_letter_code
_entity_poly.pdbx_strand_id
1 'polypeptide(L)'
;MADKIDFFDEGNVGVEARRLAFCFNVAARMVPQDGNPLSHAEQLFRVTTGLDKVPGFNCDEQNYLKLQLLQVAAIRDQGRTYSVDDLADAANVLYLAAKDMNLISDSGECRPRDQERHLSFPGA
;
A
#
# COMPACT_ATOMS: atom_id res chain seq x y z
N MET A 1 27.27 -14.09 -11.70
CA MET A 1 26.05 -13.37 -12.14
C MET A 1 25.76 -12.32 -11.08
N ALA A 2 25.50 -11.08 -11.46
CA ALA A 2 24.96 -10.11 -10.52
C ALA A 2 23.44 -10.26 -10.54
N ASP A 3 22.86 -10.72 -9.44
CA ASP A 3 21.41 -10.65 -9.27
C ASP A 3 20.99 -9.19 -9.40
N LYS A 4 19.99 -8.94 -10.24
CA LYS A 4 19.28 -7.67 -10.20
C LYS A 4 18.52 -7.64 -8.87
N ILE A 5 19.12 -6.98 -7.89
CA ILE A 5 18.33 -6.37 -6.83
C ILE A 5 17.46 -5.33 -7.56
N ASP A 6 16.17 -5.64 -7.72
CA ASP A 6 15.20 -4.63 -8.15
C ASP A 6 15.07 -3.64 -7.00
N PHE A 7 15.94 -2.62 -7.05
CA PHE A 7 15.96 -1.54 -6.07
C PHE A 7 14.66 -0.75 -6.21
N PHE A 8 13.94 -0.64 -5.09
CA PHE A 8 12.81 0.25 -4.95
C PHE A 8 13.18 1.67 -5.42
N ASP A 9 12.52 2.15 -6.47
CA ASP A 9 12.72 3.50 -7.01
C ASP A 9 11.52 4.39 -6.65
N GLU A 10 11.72 5.35 -5.75
CA GLU A 10 10.67 6.32 -5.38
C GLU A 10 10.21 7.17 -6.58
N GLY A 11 11.04 7.31 -7.62
CA GLY A 11 10.70 7.98 -8.88
C GLY A 11 9.58 7.29 -9.66
N ASN A 12 9.39 5.98 -9.50
CA ASN A 12 8.32 5.20 -10.14
C ASN A 12 7.01 5.17 -9.32
N VAL A 13 6.99 5.78 -8.13
CA VAL A 13 5.80 5.80 -7.25
C VAL A 13 4.84 6.89 -7.71
N GLY A 14 3.72 6.48 -8.32
CA GLY A 14 2.67 7.36 -8.83
C GLY A 14 1.96 8.20 -7.76
N VAL A 15 1.25 9.23 -8.23
CA VAL A 15 0.54 10.19 -7.38
C VAL A 15 -0.56 9.49 -6.56
N GLU A 16 -1.19 8.47 -7.12
CA GLU A 16 -2.23 7.67 -6.49
C GLU A 16 -1.68 6.86 -5.30
N ALA A 17 -0.51 6.22 -5.44
CA ALA A 17 0.13 5.49 -4.34
C ALA A 17 0.58 6.45 -3.20
N ARG A 18 1.14 7.61 -3.57
CA ARG A 18 1.50 8.69 -2.62
C ARG A 18 0.26 9.22 -1.88
N ARG A 19 -0.87 9.39 -2.57
CA ARG A 19 -2.16 9.79 -1.97
C ARG A 19 -2.72 8.73 -1.03
N LEU A 20 -2.69 7.45 -1.41
CA LEU A 20 -3.18 6.37 -0.55
C LEU A 20 -2.33 6.24 0.74
N ALA A 21 -1.00 6.35 0.63
CA ALA A 21 -0.11 6.41 1.79
C ALA A 21 -0.42 7.61 2.71
N PHE A 22 -0.70 8.78 2.14
CA PHE A 22 -1.17 9.94 2.92
C PHE A 22 -2.49 9.65 3.63
N CYS A 23 -3.46 9.01 2.96
CA CYS A 23 -4.72 8.59 3.58
C CYS A 23 -4.51 7.58 4.72
N PHE A 24 -3.60 6.61 4.60
CA PHE A 24 -3.24 5.72 5.71
C PHE A 24 -2.71 6.51 6.92
N ASN A 25 -1.79 7.44 6.70
CA ASN A 25 -1.17 8.27 7.75
C ASN A 25 -2.16 9.25 8.42
N VAL A 26 -3.21 9.67 7.72
CA VAL A 26 -4.33 10.44 8.31
C VAL A 26 -5.21 9.52 9.14
N ALA A 27 -5.65 8.39 8.59
CA ALA A 27 -6.55 7.46 9.27
C ALA A 27 -5.92 6.82 10.53
N ALA A 28 -4.59 6.60 10.55
CA ALA A 28 -3.84 6.11 11.72
C ALA A 28 -3.95 7.02 12.95
N ARG A 29 -4.19 8.32 12.74
CA ARG A 29 -4.34 9.34 13.80
C ARG A 29 -5.79 9.54 14.24
N MET A 30 -6.73 8.87 13.58
CA MET A 30 -8.15 8.90 13.89
C MET A 30 -8.50 7.65 14.70
N VAL A 31 -9.68 7.65 15.34
CA VAL A 31 -10.24 6.46 15.98
C VAL A 31 -11.27 5.86 15.01
N PRO A 32 -10.88 4.93 14.12
CA PRO A 32 -11.80 4.32 13.16
C PRO A 32 -12.85 3.47 13.88
N GLN A 33 -14.09 3.50 13.37
CA GLN A 33 -15.24 2.83 14.01
C GLN A 33 -15.11 1.30 14.05
N ASP A 34 -14.39 0.71 13.10
CA ASP A 34 -14.08 -0.72 12.97
C ASP A 34 -12.70 -1.08 13.54
N GLY A 35 -11.96 -0.11 14.11
CA GLY A 35 -10.61 -0.31 14.66
C GLY A 35 -9.50 -0.47 13.61
N ASN A 36 -9.83 -0.50 12.32
CA ASN A 36 -8.88 -0.65 11.21
C ASN A 36 -8.67 0.70 10.47
N PRO A 37 -7.48 1.31 10.55
CA PRO A 37 -7.24 2.58 9.84
C PRO A 37 -7.29 2.44 8.32
N LEU A 38 -7.14 1.24 7.76
CA LEU A 38 -7.10 1.03 6.31
C LEU A 38 -8.48 1.17 5.65
N SER A 39 -9.53 0.66 6.29
CA SER A 39 -10.92 0.83 5.82
C SER A 39 -11.29 2.31 5.66
N HIS A 40 -10.89 3.13 6.65
CA HIS A 40 -11.16 4.57 6.61
C HIS A 40 -10.23 5.31 5.63
N ALA A 41 -8.98 4.85 5.47
CA ALA A 41 -8.08 5.41 4.47
C ALA A 41 -8.54 5.15 3.03
N GLU A 42 -9.12 3.98 2.73
CA GLU A 42 -9.76 3.72 1.43
C GLU A 42 -10.91 4.71 1.18
N GLN A 43 -11.77 4.90 2.17
CA GLN A 43 -12.88 5.85 2.09
C GLN A 43 -12.37 7.28 1.82
N LEU A 44 -11.36 7.73 2.56
CA LEU A 44 -10.71 9.04 2.37
C LEU A 44 -10.07 9.15 0.97
N PHE A 45 -9.41 8.12 0.48
CA PHE A 45 -8.82 8.08 -0.86
C PHE A 45 -9.89 8.25 -1.94
N ARG A 46 -10.98 7.47 -1.87
CA ARG A 46 -12.09 7.54 -2.84
C ARG A 46 -12.77 8.92 -2.84
N VAL A 47 -13.04 9.48 -1.66
CA VAL A 47 -13.63 10.83 -1.51
C VAL A 47 -12.70 11.93 -2.04
N THR A 48 -11.40 11.85 -1.80
CA THR A 48 -10.43 12.89 -2.22
C THR A 48 -9.99 12.78 -3.68
N THR A 49 -10.10 11.60 -4.31
CA THR A 49 -9.74 11.38 -5.72
C THR A 49 -10.94 11.38 -6.66
N GLY A 50 -12.15 11.13 -6.16
CA GLY A 50 -13.35 10.90 -6.99
C GLY A 50 -13.35 9.55 -7.70
N LEU A 51 -12.44 8.63 -7.34
CA LEU A 51 -12.37 7.29 -7.94
C LEU A 51 -13.35 6.33 -7.27
N ASP A 52 -14.09 5.57 -8.08
CA ASP A 52 -15.04 4.56 -7.59
C ASP A 52 -14.39 3.44 -6.78
N LYS A 53 -13.09 3.18 -7.00
CA LYS A 53 -12.25 2.20 -6.29
C LYS A 53 -10.78 2.62 -6.30
N VAL A 54 -9.98 2.01 -5.43
CA VAL A 54 -8.51 2.12 -5.49
C VAL A 54 -7.99 1.46 -6.78
N PRO A 55 -7.05 2.08 -7.52
CA PRO A 55 -6.43 1.47 -8.69
C PRO A 55 -5.45 0.34 -8.30
N GLY A 56 -5.14 -0.55 -9.24
CA GLY A 56 -4.03 -1.49 -9.06
C GLY A 56 -2.68 -0.76 -9.12
N PHE A 57 -1.74 -1.19 -8.27
CA PHE A 57 -0.42 -0.58 -8.10
C PHE A 57 0.71 -1.43 -8.68
N ASN A 58 1.74 -0.76 -9.21
CA ASN A 58 2.98 -1.38 -9.67
C ASN A 58 3.90 -1.81 -8.49
N CYS A 59 5.12 -2.25 -8.78
CA CYS A 59 6.00 -2.91 -7.82
C CYS A 59 6.59 -1.92 -6.83
N ASP A 60 7.09 -0.80 -7.33
CA ASP A 60 7.62 0.29 -6.53
C ASP A 60 6.49 0.93 -5.70
N GLU A 61 5.29 1.08 -6.27
CA GLU A 61 4.11 1.55 -5.57
C GLU A 61 3.65 0.61 -4.46
N GLN A 62 3.60 -0.71 -4.68
CA GLN A 62 3.27 -1.67 -3.64
C GLN A 62 4.35 -1.76 -2.55
N ASN A 63 5.64 -1.75 -2.93
CA ASN A 63 6.75 -1.73 -1.97
C ASN A 63 6.75 -0.43 -1.15
N TYR A 64 6.48 0.71 -1.77
CA TYR A 64 6.26 1.98 -1.08
C TYR A 64 5.11 1.91 -0.10
N LEU A 65 3.94 1.39 -0.50
CA LEU A 65 2.78 1.23 0.38
C LEU A 65 3.10 0.31 1.56
N LYS A 66 3.80 -0.81 1.35
CA LYS A 66 4.30 -1.70 2.42
C LYS A 66 5.21 -0.96 3.42
N LEU A 67 6.14 -0.13 2.93
CA LEU A 67 7.00 0.70 3.79
C LEU A 67 6.20 1.76 4.56
N GLN A 68 5.13 2.30 3.98
CA GLN A 68 4.26 3.27 4.64
C GLN A 68 3.40 2.62 5.74
N LEU A 69 3.00 1.35 5.61
CA LEU A 69 2.28 0.63 6.67
C LEU A 69 3.08 0.49 7.98
N LEU A 70 4.42 0.43 7.91
CA LEU A 70 5.29 0.49 9.10
C LEU A 70 5.17 1.84 9.84
N GLN A 71 5.07 2.94 9.09
CA GLN A 71 4.88 4.27 9.67
C GLN A 71 3.48 4.42 10.29
N VAL A 72 2.47 3.86 9.64
CA VAL A 72 1.07 3.80 10.10
C VAL A 72 0.96 3.01 11.42
N ALA A 73 1.63 1.86 11.53
CA ALA A 73 1.72 1.10 12.78
C ALA A 73 2.35 1.94 13.91
N ALA A 74 3.51 2.55 13.64
CA ALA A 74 4.23 3.38 14.61
C ALA A 74 3.43 4.61 15.06
N ILE A 75 2.58 5.19 14.19
CA ILE A 75 1.69 6.31 14.51
C ILE A 75 0.50 5.86 15.39
N ARG A 76 -0.16 4.76 15.02
CA ARG A 76 -1.40 4.28 15.68
C ARG A 76 -1.21 4.01 17.17
N ASP A 77 -0.08 3.40 17.52
CA ASP A 77 0.18 2.93 18.88
C ASP A 77 1.00 3.93 19.73
N GLN A 78 1.22 5.17 19.25
CA GLN A 78 1.95 6.23 19.98
C GLN A 78 1.36 6.45 21.38
N GLY A 79 2.12 6.03 22.40
CA GLY A 79 1.69 6.03 23.79
C GLY A 79 2.00 4.73 24.53
N ARG A 80 2.35 3.66 23.81
CA ARG A 80 2.92 2.42 24.38
C ARG A 80 4.45 2.44 24.32
N THR A 81 5.12 1.96 25.36
CA THR A 81 6.56 1.66 25.31
C THR A 81 6.76 0.35 24.57
N TYR A 82 7.29 0.42 23.35
CA TYR A 82 7.40 -0.70 22.43
C TYR A 82 8.67 -1.55 22.64
N SER A 83 8.55 -2.86 22.40
CA SER A 83 9.64 -3.66 21.83
C SER A 83 9.67 -3.52 20.29
N VAL A 84 10.75 -3.98 19.65
CA VAL A 84 10.80 -4.07 18.17
C VAL A 84 9.76 -5.06 17.64
N ASP A 85 9.48 -6.11 18.41
CA ASP A 85 8.56 -7.18 18.05
C ASP A 85 7.10 -6.69 18.01
N ASP A 86 6.68 -5.87 18.99
CA ASP A 86 5.33 -5.27 19.01
C ASP A 86 5.03 -4.47 17.74
N LEU A 87 6.02 -3.71 17.25
CA LEU A 87 5.89 -2.90 16.03
C LEU A 87 5.86 -3.77 14.77
N ALA A 88 6.62 -4.88 14.76
CA ALA A 88 6.61 -5.84 13.66
C ALA A 88 5.26 -6.55 13.56
N ASP A 89 4.67 -6.98 14.69
CA ASP A 89 3.35 -7.59 14.75
C ASP A 89 2.25 -6.61 14.33
N ALA A 90 2.28 -5.37 14.83
CA ALA A 90 1.32 -4.33 14.43
C ALA A 90 1.38 -4.03 12.93
N ALA A 91 2.59 -3.94 12.36
CA ALA A 91 2.78 -3.77 10.92
C ALA A 91 2.32 -4.99 10.12
N ASN A 92 2.54 -6.21 10.62
CA ASN A 92 2.08 -7.44 9.99
C ASN A 92 0.54 -7.56 9.97
N VAL A 93 -0.14 -7.13 11.04
CA VAL A 93 -1.61 -7.04 11.07
C VAL A 93 -2.14 -6.07 10.01
N LEU A 94 -1.53 -4.89 9.88
CA LEU A 94 -1.89 -3.92 8.84
C LEU A 94 -1.56 -4.44 7.44
N TYR A 95 -0.44 -5.15 7.26
CA TYR A 95 -0.06 -5.79 6.01
C TYR A 95 -1.11 -6.82 5.56
N LEU A 96 -1.52 -7.72 6.45
CA LEU A 96 -2.55 -8.73 6.15
C LEU A 96 -3.89 -8.07 5.81
N ALA A 97 -4.31 -7.06 6.57
CA ALA A 97 -5.54 -6.31 6.26
C ALA A 97 -5.47 -5.58 4.91
N ALA A 98 -4.33 -4.97 4.57
CA ALA A 98 -4.13 -4.33 3.27
C ALA A 98 -4.16 -5.34 2.10
N LYS A 99 -3.67 -6.56 2.33
CA LYS A 99 -3.74 -7.67 1.38
C LYS A 99 -5.16 -8.18 1.18
N ASP A 100 -5.93 -8.37 2.26
CA ASP A 100 -7.33 -8.80 2.18
C ASP A 100 -8.21 -7.76 1.45
N MET A 101 -7.87 -6.48 1.58
CA MET A 101 -8.45 -5.37 0.81
C MET A 101 -7.92 -5.26 -0.64
N ASN A 102 -7.04 -6.15 -1.09
CA ASN A 102 -6.38 -6.14 -2.40
C ASN A 102 -5.56 -4.86 -2.71
N LEU A 103 -5.07 -4.16 -1.66
CA LEU A 103 -4.24 -2.96 -1.80
C LEU A 103 -2.77 -3.31 -2.08
N ILE A 104 -2.32 -4.50 -1.66
CA ILE A 104 -0.96 -5.05 -1.84
C ILE A 104 -1.02 -6.57 -2.06
N SER A 105 -0.02 -7.17 -2.73
CA SER A 105 0.08 -8.62 -2.91
C SER A 105 1.31 -9.26 -2.23
N ASP A 106 1.16 -10.53 -1.83
CA ASP A 106 2.26 -11.40 -1.35
C ASP A 106 3.17 -11.88 -2.47
N SER A 107 2.60 -12.09 -3.65
CA SER A 107 3.32 -12.58 -4.81
C SER A 107 4.34 -11.53 -5.26
N GLY A 108 5.62 -11.90 -5.21
CA GLY A 108 6.70 -11.20 -5.93
C GLY A 108 6.49 -11.15 -7.45
N GLU A 109 5.46 -11.82 -7.99
CA GLU A 109 4.82 -11.51 -9.27
C GLU A 109 4.10 -10.15 -9.27
N CYS A 110 4.78 -9.09 -8.83
CA CYS A 110 4.34 -7.80 -9.29
C CYS A 110 4.48 -7.76 -10.83
N ARG A 111 3.45 -7.28 -11.51
CA ARG A 111 3.45 -7.08 -12.95
C ARG A 111 3.65 -5.59 -13.26
N PRO A 112 4.59 -5.22 -14.15
CA PRO A 112 4.72 -3.84 -14.59
C PRO A 112 3.43 -3.41 -15.33
N ARG A 113 3.03 -2.15 -15.10
CA ARG A 113 1.77 -1.53 -15.54
C ARG A 113 1.48 -1.65 -17.04
N ASP A 114 2.50 -1.85 -17.87
CA ASP A 114 2.40 -1.88 -19.33
C ASP A 114 2.19 -3.27 -19.94
N GLN A 115 2.24 -4.35 -19.16
CA GLN A 115 2.16 -5.71 -19.73
C GLN A 115 0.74 -6.11 -20.19
N GLU A 116 -0.31 -5.34 -19.86
CA GLU A 116 -1.67 -5.55 -20.38
C GLU A 116 -1.93 -4.83 -21.73
N ARG A 117 -1.04 -3.96 -22.22
CA ARG A 117 -1.24 -3.22 -23.48
C ARG A 117 -0.75 -3.94 -24.75
N HIS A 118 -0.27 -5.18 -24.63
CA HIS A 118 0.34 -5.92 -25.75
C HIS A 118 -0.23 -7.33 -26.02
N LEU A 119 -1.51 -7.56 -25.75
CA LEU A 119 -2.21 -8.79 -26.16
C LEU A 119 -3.58 -8.53 -26.82
N SER A 120 -3.62 -7.77 -27.92
CA SER A 120 -4.68 -7.84 -28.95
C SER A 120 -4.30 -7.09 -30.23
N PHE A 121 -3.75 -7.82 -31.20
CA PHE A 121 -3.89 -7.50 -32.63
C PHE A 121 -4.17 -8.80 -33.38
N PRO A 122 -5.44 -9.14 -33.65
CA PRO A 122 -5.77 -10.24 -34.54
C PRO A 122 -5.62 -9.81 -36.01
N GLY A 123 -4.72 -10.49 -36.73
CA GLY A 123 -4.80 -10.71 -38.18
C GLY A 123 -4.65 -9.52 -39.14
N ALA A 124 -3.53 -9.51 -39.87
CA ALA A 124 -3.45 -9.03 -41.25
C ALA A 124 -2.52 -9.99 -42.03
#